data_AF-A0A959E8W8-F1
#
_entry.id   AF-A0A959E8W8-F1
#
_cell.length_a   1.000
_cell.length_b   1.000
_cell.length_c   1.000
_cell.angle_alpha   90.00
_cell.angle_beta   90.00
_cell.angle_gamma   90.00
#
_symmetry.space_group_name_H-M   'P 1'
#
loop_
_entity.id
_entity.type
_entity.pdbx_description
1 polymer ?
#
loop_
_entity_poly.entity_id
_entity_poly.type
_entity_poly.pdbx_seq_one_letter_code
_entity_poly.pdbx_strand_id
1 'polypeptide(L)' 'MNSTFQSRIKKLVADHEQLLSRPNEPKPGGNGIYIRYKYPVVTAAHAPVIWRYDLNPDTNPFLLERQGVNAAFNSGAIH' A
#
# COMPACT_ATOMS: atom_id res chain seq x y z
N MET A 1 26.40 8.35 -2.96
CA MET A 1 25.06 8.95 -2.87
C MET A 1 23.98 8.14 -3.59
N ASN A 2 24.25 7.56 -4.77
CA ASN A 2 23.27 6.78 -5.54
C ASN A 2 22.83 5.45 -4.85
N SER A 3 23.73 4.79 -4.11
CA SER A 3 23.43 3.54 -3.39
C SER A 3 22.36 3.68 -2.30
N THR A 4 22.38 4.78 -1.55
CA THR A 4 21.40 5.04 -0.48
C THR A 4 19.99 5.28 -1.04
N PHE A 5 19.89 5.99 -2.17
CA PHE A 5 18.61 6.25 -2.84
C PHE A 5 17.98 4.94 -3.33
N GLN A 6 18.75 4.11 -4.04
CA GLN A 6 18.28 2.81 -4.52
C GLN A 6 17.89 1.86 -3.38
N SER A 7 18.64 1.85 -2.27
CA SER A 7 18.25 1.07 -1.08
C SER A 7 16.93 1.54 -0.47
N ARG A 8 16.65 2.85 -0.47
CA ARG A 8 15.36 3.39 0.01
C ARG A 8 14.21 3.00 -0.92
N ILE A 9 14.40 3.03 -2.24
CA ILE A 9 13.40 2.54 -3.20
C ILE A 9 13.12 1.05 -2.96
N LYS A 10 14.17 0.23 -2.84
CA LYS A 10 14.03 -1.21 -2.57
C LYS A 10 13.22 -1.46 -1.30
N LYS A 11 13.48 -0.69 -0.24
CA LYS A 11 12.70 -0.77 1.00
C LYS A 11 11.23 -0.39 0.79
N LEU A 12 10.95 0.73 0.11
CA LEU A 12 9.57 1.15 -0.17
C LEU A 12 8.79 0.08 -0.95
N VAL A 13 9.41 -0.51 -1.96
CA VAL A 13 8.79 -1.57 -2.77
C VAL A 13 8.60 -2.84 -1.92
N ALA A 14 9.60 -3.27 -1.15
CA ALA A 14 9.49 -4.45 -0.30
C ALA A 14 8.40 -4.31 0.77
N ASP A 15 8.32 -3.16 1.44
CA ASP A 15 7.28 -2.88 2.44
C ASP A 15 5.88 -2.87 1.79
N HIS A 16 5.77 -2.37 0.55
CA HIS A 16 4.51 -2.38 -0.20
C HIS A 16 4.10 -3.81 -0.61
N GLU A 17 5.01 -4.62 -1.15
CA GLU A 17 4.76 -6.02 -1.47
C GLU A 17 4.38 -6.83 -0.21
N GLN A 18 5.00 -6.55 0.93
CA GLN A 18 4.63 -7.16 2.21
C GLN A 18 3.21 -6.77 2.64
N LEU A 19 2.79 -5.52 2.42
CA LEU A 19 1.42 -5.08 2.68
C LEU A 19 0.42 -5.81 1.76
N LEU A 20 0.71 -5.88 0.46
CA LEU A 20 -0.18 -6.50 -0.54
C LEU A 20 -0.32 -8.01 -0.34
N SER A 21 0.76 -8.69 0.05
CA SER A 21 0.80 -10.14 0.26
C SER A 21 0.36 -10.58 1.66
N ARG A 22 0.05 -9.65 2.56
CA ARG A 22 -0.34 -9.97 3.94
C ARG A 22 -1.60 -10.83 3.96
N PRO A 23 -1.56 -12.06 4.50
CA PRO A 23 -2.76 -12.88 4.65
C PRO A 23 -3.76 -12.21 5.58
N ASN A 24 -5.04 -12.37 5.27
CA ASN A 24 -6.12 -11.84 6.09
C ASN A 24 -6.76 -12.96 6.93
N GLU A 25 -7.15 -12.61 8.15
CA GLU A 25 -7.70 -13.55 9.13
C GLU A 25 -9.16 -13.22 9.43
N PRO A 26 -10.04 -14.23 9.56
CA PRO A 26 -11.37 -14.04 10.12
C PRO A 26 -11.28 -13.37 11.50
N LYS A 27 -12.10 -12.34 11.72
CA LYS A 27 -12.21 -11.68 13.01
C LYS A 27 -13.15 -12.49 13.93
N PRO A 28 -12.73 -12.87 15.15
CA PRO A 28 -13.61 -13.53 16.10
C PRO A 28 -14.82 -12.65 16.50
N GLY A 29 -15.95 -13.29 16.84
CA GLY A 29 -17.14 -12.59 17.36
C GLY A 29 -18.11 -12.09 16.28
N GLY A 30 -18.64 -13.00 15.46
CA GLY A 30 -19.64 -12.70 14.43
C GLY A 30 -21.09 -12.88 14.91
N ASN A 31 -22.04 -12.64 14.00
CA ASN A 31 -23.49 -12.82 14.22
C ASN A 31 -24.05 -14.12 13.61
N GLY A 32 -23.20 -14.99 13.05
CA GLY A 32 -23.60 -16.24 12.39
C GLY A 32 -24.08 -16.10 10.94
N ILE A 33 -24.13 -14.89 10.38
CA ILE A 33 -24.61 -14.63 9.00
C ILE A 33 -23.44 -14.33 8.06
N TYR A 34 -22.47 -13.55 8.53
CA TYR A 34 -21.28 -13.20 7.76
C TYR A 34 -20.03 -13.27 8.62
N ILE A 35 -18.89 -13.39 7.94
CA ILE A 35 -17.57 -13.37 8.56
C ILE A 35 -16.91 -12.04 8.22
N ARG A 36 -16.55 -11.26 9.25
CA ARG A 36 -15.69 -10.08 9.09
C ARG A 36 -14.24 -10.51 9.12
N TYR A 37 -13.39 -9.75 8.46
CA TYR A 37 -11.96 -9.97 8.46
C TYR A 37 -11.23 -8.88 9.26
N LYS A 38 -10.03 -9.22 9.73
CA LYS A 38 -9.21 -8.39 10.60
C LYS A 38 -8.66 -7.16 9.89
N TYR A 39 -8.20 -7.32 8.65
CA TYR A 39 -7.60 -6.25 7.87
C TYR A 39 -8.54 -5.76 6.75
N PRO A 40 -8.54 -4.44 6.45
CA PRO A 40 -9.17 -3.95 5.24
C PRO A 40 -8.53 -4.57 4.00
N VAL A 41 -9.34 -4.81 2.97
CA VAL A 41 -8.88 -5.33 1.68
C VAL A 41 -8.11 -4.28 0.86
N VAL A 42 -8.47 -3.00 1.01
CA VAL A 42 -7.80 -1.86 0.35
C VAL A 42 -7.79 -0.68 1.32
N THR A 43 -6.67 0.04 1.35
CA THR A 43 -6.49 1.32 2.06
C THR A 43 -5.70 2.27 1.15
N ALA A 44 -5.54 3.53 1.55
CA ALA A 44 -4.68 4.48 0.82
C ALA A 44 -3.25 3.95 0.55
N ALA A 45 -2.68 3.21 1.52
CA ALA A 45 -1.34 2.64 1.41
C ALA A 45 -1.22 1.50 0.37
N HIS A 46 -2.35 0.95 -0.09
CA HIS A 46 -2.38 -0.04 -1.17
C HIS A 46 -2.20 0.61 -2.56
N ALA A 47 -2.25 1.94 -2.66
CA ALA A 47 -1.90 2.61 -3.91
C ALA A 47 -0.43 2.34 -4.28
N PRO A 48 -0.16 1.95 -5.55
CA PRO A 48 1.19 1.65 -6.01
C PRO A 48 2.20 2.73 -5.66
N VAL A 49 3.42 2.32 -5.28
CA VAL A 49 4.52 3.25 -4.96
C VAL A 49 4.75 4.24 -6.11
N ILE A 50 4.71 3.77 -7.36
CA ILE A 50 4.92 4.60 -8.56
C ILE A 50 3.82 5.65 -8.80
N TRP A 51 2.63 5.52 -8.19
CA TRP A 51 1.61 6.57 -8.24
C TRP A 51 1.94 7.69 -7.27
N ARG A 52 2.56 7.35 -6.14
CA ARG A 52 2.79 8.24 -5.00
C ARG A 52 4.15 8.93 -5.08
N TYR A 53 5.16 8.25 -5.60
CA TYR A 53 6.55 8.73 -5.66
C TYR A 53 7.04 8.88 -7.09
N ASP A 54 7.73 9.98 -7.34
CA ASP A 54 8.69 10.07 -8.43
C ASP A 54 9.98 9.35 -8.02
N LEU A 55 10.34 8.29 -8.75
CA LEU A 55 11.49 7.44 -8.46
C LEU A 55 12.79 7.88 -9.17
N ASN A 56 12.77 9.01 -9.88
CA ASN A 56 13.97 9.56 -10.49
C ASN A 56 14.74 10.44 -9.48
N PRO A 57 16.00 10.13 -9.15
CA PRO A 57 16.79 10.92 -8.19
C PRO A 57 17.09 12.35 -8.68
N ASP A 58 17.08 12.63 -9.98
CA ASP A 58 17.37 13.96 -10.52
C ASP A 58 16.20 14.92 -10.27
N THR A 59 14.97 14.41 -10.29
CA THR A 59 13.73 15.18 -10.10
C THR A 59 13.14 15.01 -8.69
N ASN A 60 13.58 13.99 -7.94
CA ASN A 60 13.19 13.73 -6.55
C ASN A 60 14.36 13.23 -5.70
N PRO A 61 15.41 14.04 -5.45
CA PRO A 61 16.62 13.60 -4.74
C PRO A 61 16.35 13.12 -3.31
N PHE A 62 15.27 13.58 -2.70
CA PHE A 62 14.88 13.21 -1.35
C PHE A 62 13.92 12.02 -1.27
N LEU A 63 13.43 11.51 -2.40
CA LEU A 63 12.42 10.44 -2.47
C LEU A 63 11.19 10.76 -1.62
N LEU A 64 10.66 11.97 -1.79
CA LEU A 64 9.43 12.40 -1.12
C LEU A 64 8.21 11.94 -1.93
N GLU A 65 7.10 11.72 -1.23
CA GLU A 65 5.81 11.49 -1.87
C GLU A 65 5.40 12.76 -2.62
N ARG A 66 5.07 12.62 -3.90
CA ARG A 66 4.68 13.71 -4.79
C ARG A 66 3.17 13.82 -4.92
N GLN A 67 2.48 12.69 -4.83
CA GLN A 67 1.03 12.62 -4.93
C GLN A 67 0.49 11.73 -3.81
N GLY A 68 0.03 12.35 -2.74
CA GLY A 68 -0.58 11.65 -1.61
C GLY A 68 -1.92 11.02 -2.01
N VAL A 69 -2.14 9.78 -1.57
CA VAL A 69 -3.45 9.14 -1.61
C VAL A 69 -4.07 9.23 -0.24
N ASN A 70 -5.24 9.85 -0.13
CA ASN A 70 -5.90 10.06 1.16
C ASN A 70 -6.73 8.84 1.59
N ALA A 71 -7.51 8.24 0.67
CA ALA A 71 -8.45 7.17 1.02
C ALA A 71 -8.80 6.28 -0.18
N ALA A 72 -9.27 5.07 0.12
CA ALA A 72 -9.89 4.14 -0.82
C ALA A 72 -11.18 3.59 -0.18
N PHE A 73 -12.33 3.88 -0.78
CA PHE A 73 -13.64 3.54 -0.24
C PHE A 73 -14.71 3.51 -1.35
N ASN A 74 -15.89 2.96 -1.07
CA ASN A 74 -17.04 2.87 -1.98
C ASN A 74 -16.76 2.15 -3.32
N SER A 75 -15.97 1.07 -3.29
CA SER A 75 -15.70 0.27 -4.49
C SER A 75 -16.95 -0.46 -4.98
N GLY A 76 -17.16 -0.46 -6.30
CA GLY A 76 -18.03 -1.43 -6.94
C GLY A 76 -17.45 -2.85 -6.85
N ALA A 77 -18.28 -3.85 -7.16
CA ALA A 77 -17.87 -5.24 -7.29
C ALA A 77 -18.68 -5.91 -8.40
N ILE A 78 -18.02 -6.76 -9.20
CA ILE A 78 -18.64 -7.57 -10.25
C ILE A 78 -18.17 -9.02 -10.08
N HIS A 79 -19.05 -9.97 -10.39
CA HIS A 79 -18.80 -11.41 -10.41
C HIS A 79 -19.07 -11.93 -11.82
#